data_AF-A0A3L6QPJ7-F1
#
_entry.id   AF-A0A3L6QPJ7-F1
#
_cell.length_a   1.000
_cell.length_b   1.000
_cell.length_c   1.000
_cell.angle_alpha   90.00
_cell.angle_beta   90.00
_cell.angle_gamma   90.00
#
_symmetry.space_group_name_H-M   'P 1'
#
loop_
_entity.id
_entity.type
_entity.pdbx_description
1 polymer ?
#
loop_
_entity_poly.entity_id
_entity_poly.type
_entity_poly.pdbx_seq_one_letter_code
_entity_poly.pdbx_strand_id
1 'polypeptide(L)'
;MEFAPERFLEGGDGAGVDIAGIRRIRMMPFGAGRRICAGLTIAMLHLEYFVASMVRELEWKEVPGDEVDFEKFQFATVMKKPLRPRLIPVRHRHERSRPEQGWVNPVFRWQSTSNILNF
;
A
#
# COMPACT_ATOMS: atom_id res chain seq x y z
N MET A 1 -13.40 -4.47 21.39
CA MET A 1 -12.12 -4.64 20.66
C MET A 1 -11.61 -3.25 20.36
N GLU A 2 -10.33 -2.98 20.62
CA GLU A 2 -9.72 -1.67 20.41
C GLU A 2 -8.70 -1.74 19.26
N PHE A 3 -8.63 -0.69 18.44
CA PHE A 3 -7.64 -0.57 17.37
C PHE A 3 -6.41 0.18 17.88
N ALA A 4 -5.35 -0.56 18.19
CA ALA A 4 -4.10 -0.04 18.79
C ALA A 4 -2.86 -0.35 17.92
N PRO A 5 -2.63 0.33 16.77
CA PRO A 5 -1.56 0.00 15.83
C PRO A 5 -0.15 0.05 16.43
N GLU A 6 0.07 0.91 17.41
CA GLU A 6 1.31 1.09 18.17
C GLU A 6 1.82 -0.19 18.83
N ARG A 7 0.96 -1.19 19.06
CA ARG A 7 1.38 -2.50 19.57
C ARG A 7 2.44 -3.20 18.72
N PHE A 8 2.57 -2.84 17.44
CA PHE A 8 3.55 -3.42 16.53
C PHE A 8 4.87 -2.61 16.43
N LEU A 9 4.93 -1.44 17.06
CA LEU A 9 6.15 -0.64 17.15
C LEU A 9 7.11 -1.20 18.21
N GLU A 10 8.35 -0.72 18.24
CA GLU A 10 9.34 -1.11 19.25
C GLU A 10 8.81 -0.93 20.67
N GLY A 11 9.03 -1.92 21.54
CA GLY A 11 8.52 -1.94 22.91
C GLY A 11 7.07 -2.43 23.06
N GLY A 12 6.31 -2.59 21.97
CA GLY A 12 4.97 -3.18 21.99
C GLY A 12 4.95 -4.71 21.94
N ASP A 13 3.86 -5.33 22.39
CA ASP A 13 3.69 -6.80 22.42
C ASP A 13 3.77 -7.49 21.05
N GLY A 14 3.50 -6.72 19.99
CA GLY A 14 3.58 -7.12 18.59
C GLY A 14 4.89 -6.73 17.90
N ALA A 15 5.86 -6.12 18.60
CA ALA A 15 7.13 -5.68 18.02
C ALA A 15 7.83 -6.83 17.28
N GLY A 16 8.20 -6.61 16.02
CA GLY A 16 8.87 -7.60 15.18
C GLY A 16 8.06 -8.88 14.96
N VAL A 17 6.72 -8.80 14.94
CA VAL A 17 5.87 -9.95 14.65
C VAL A 17 6.15 -10.50 13.25
N ASP A 18 6.29 -11.81 13.18
CA ASP A 18 6.42 -12.53 11.92
C ASP A 18 5.02 -12.84 11.38
N ILE A 19 4.60 -12.10 10.37
CA ILE A 19 3.28 -12.24 9.71
C ILE A 19 3.13 -13.61 9.04
N ALA A 20 4.24 -14.25 8.65
CA ALA A 20 4.24 -15.60 8.08
C ALA A 20 4.21 -16.71 9.14
N GLY A 21 4.39 -16.36 10.41
CA GLY A 21 4.37 -17.31 11.53
C GLY A 21 5.47 -18.37 11.50
N ILE A 22 6.61 -18.09 10.84
CA ILE A 22 7.76 -19.00 10.68
C ILE A 22 8.58 -19.07 11.98
N ARG A 23 8.87 -17.92 12.60
CA ARG A 23 9.71 -17.84 13.82
C ARG A 23 8.94 -18.21 15.08
N ARG A 24 7.78 -17.58 15.27
CA ARG A 24 6.86 -17.81 16.39
C ARG A 24 5.48 -17.32 15.98
N ILE A 25 4.48 -18.17 16.12
CA ILE A 25 3.10 -17.81 15.80
C ILE A 25 2.55 -16.93 16.93
N ARG A 26 2.42 -15.62 16.67
CA ARG A 26 1.65 -14.66 17.49
C ARG A 26 0.34 -14.24 16.82
N MET A 27 0.26 -14.41 15.50
CA MET A 27 -0.92 -14.17 14.66
C MET A 27 -0.84 -15.05 13.41
N MET A 28 -1.96 -15.27 12.72
CA MET A 28 -2.04 -16.06 11.47
C MET A 28 -3.00 -15.44 10.45
N PRO A 29 -2.79 -14.18 10.01
CA PRO A 29 -3.70 -13.50 9.09
C PRO A 29 -3.73 -14.17 7.69
N PHE A 30 -2.65 -14.87 7.34
CA PHE A 30 -2.50 -15.60 6.07
C PHE A 30 -2.40 -17.12 6.29
N GLY A 31 -2.75 -17.63 7.48
CA GLY A 31 -2.43 -18.99 7.90
C GLY A 31 -0.95 -19.17 8.23
N ALA A 32 -0.48 -20.42 8.31
CA ALA A 32 0.91 -20.77 8.61
C ALA A 32 1.28 -22.16 8.02
N GLY A 33 2.59 -22.44 7.94
CA GLY A 33 3.12 -23.74 7.51
C GLY A 33 2.89 -24.04 6.02
N ARG A 34 2.74 -25.33 5.67
CA ARG A 34 2.64 -25.78 4.26
C ARG A 34 1.40 -25.28 3.50
N ARG A 35 0.40 -24.74 4.21
CA ARG A 35 -0.84 -24.17 3.64
C ARG A 35 -0.96 -22.67 3.89
N ILE A 36 0.16 -21.98 4.12
CA ILE A 36 0.18 -20.53 4.16
C ILE A 36 -0.35 -19.96 2.83
N CYS A 37 -1.05 -18.84 2.89
CA CYS A 37 -1.59 -18.18 1.70
C CYS A 37 -0.46 -17.95 0.68
N ALA A 38 -0.61 -18.55 -0.51
CA ALA A 38 0.33 -18.36 -1.61
C ALA A 38 0.43 -16.89 -2.06
N GLY A 39 -0.58 -16.07 -1.71
CA GLY A 39 -0.63 -14.65 -2.01
C GLY A 39 -0.02 -13.73 -0.94
N LEU A 40 0.64 -14.23 0.10
CA LEU A 40 1.16 -13.39 1.20
C LEU A 40 2.04 -12.24 0.69
N THR A 41 3.07 -12.54 -0.10
CA THR A 41 4.04 -11.53 -0.55
C THR A 41 3.40 -10.48 -1.44
N ILE A 42 2.53 -10.89 -2.37
CA ILE A 42 1.86 -9.97 -3.28
C ILE A 42 0.82 -9.12 -2.54
N ALA A 43 0.11 -9.68 -1.56
CA ALA A 43 -0.85 -8.95 -0.75
C ALA A 43 -0.16 -7.86 0.08
N MET A 44 0.98 -8.16 0.71
CA MET A 44 1.76 -7.17 1.46
C MET A 44 2.22 -6.02 0.58
N LEU A 45 2.78 -6.31 -0.60
CA LEU A 45 3.18 -5.28 -1.56
C LEU A 45 2.01 -4.36 -1.95
N HIS A 46 0.84 -4.93 -2.24
CA HIS A 46 -0.35 -4.16 -2.58
C HIS A 46 -0.86 -3.32 -1.40
N LEU A 47 -0.92 -3.89 -0.20
CA LEU A 47 -1.39 -3.19 1.00
C LEU A 47 -0.47 -2.02 1.35
N GLU A 48 0.84 -2.22 1.34
CA GLU A 48 1.84 -1.18 1.60
C GLU A 48 1.71 -0.05 0.58
N TYR A 49 1.68 -0.36 -0.71
CA TYR A 49 1.54 0.64 -1.77
C TYR A 49 0.21 1.39 -1.68
N PHE A 50 -0.90 0.67 -1.46
CA PHE A 50 -2.23 1.25 -1.40
C PHE A 50 -2.38 2.19 -0.20
N VAL A 51 -1.98 1.75 0.99
CA VAL A 51 -2.03 2.57 2.21
C VAL A 51 -1.09 3.77 2.09
N ALA A 52 0.14 3.58 1.60
CA ALA A 52 1.08 4.68 1.38
C ALA A 52 0.51 5.73 0.43
N SER A 53 -0.12 5.30 -0.67
CA SER A 53 -0.77 6.19 -1.63
C SER A 53 -1.95 6.95 -1.00
N MET A 54 -2.79 6.27 -0.22
CA MET A 54 -3.92 6.90 0.46
C MET A 54 -3.49 7.95 1.48
N VAL A 55 -2.49 7.64 2.31
CA VAL A 55 -1.98 8.57 3.33
C VAL A 55 -1.24 9.73 2.70
N ARG A 56 -0.52 9.48 1.60
CA ARG A 56 0.19 10.53 0.88
C ARG A 56 -0.77 11.50 0.22
N GLU A 57 -1.74 11.00 -0.55
CA GLU A 57 -2.51 11.84 -1.47
C GLU A 57 -3.83 12.38 -0.88
N LEU A 58 -4.31 11.84 0.24
CA LEU A 58 -5.64 12.15 0.77
C LEU A 58 -5.63 12.48 2.28
N GLU A 59 -6.35 13.54 2.64
CA GLU A 59 -6.77 13.80 4.01
C GLU A 59 -8.14 13.13 4.22
N TRP A 60 -8.21 12.29 5.25
CA TRP A 60 -9.40 11.50 5.57
C TRP A 60 -10.17 12.18 6.71
N LYS A 61 -11.44 12.48 6.49
CA LYS A 61 -12.34 13.01 7.52
C LYS A 61 -13.51 12.09 7.73
N GLU A 62 -13.84 11.87 9.00
CA GLU A 62 -15.03 11.12 9.38
C GLU A 62 -16.31 11.86 8.97
N VAL A 63 -17.37 11.08 8.82
CA VAL A 63 -18.74 11.60 8.69
C VAL A 63 -19.43 11.30 10.01
N PRO A 64 -19.96 12.31 10.73
CA PRO A 64 -20.62 12.08 12.00
C PRO A 64 -21.75 11.05 11.89
N GLY A 65 -21.74 10.06 12.80
CA GLY A 65 -22.72 8.97 12.83
C GLY A 65 -22.41 7.77 11.95
N ASP A 66 -21.36 7.81 11.11
CA ASP A 66 -20.84 6.64 10.38
C ASP A 66 -19.80 5.91 11.24
N GLU A 67 -20.28 5.11 12.18
CA GLU A 67 -19.43 4.27 13.04
C GLU A 67 -18.93 3.01 12.32
N VAL A 68 -17.79 2.49 12.78
CA VAL A 68 -17.20 1.25 12.28
C VAL A 68 -17.95 0.05 12.89
N ASP A 69 -18.86 -0.55 12.11
CA ASP A 69 -19.58 -1.77 12.48
C ASP A 69 -19.25 -2.92 11.51
N PHE A 70 -18.76 -4.02 12.05
CA PHE A 70 -18.32 -5.19 11.28
C PHE A 70 -19.35 -6.31 11.32
N GLU A 71 -19.45 -7.07 10.23
CA GLU A 71 -20.16 -8.34 10.20
C GLU A 71 -19.27 -9.45 9.65
N LYS A 72 -19.48 -10.67 10.15
CA LYS A 72 -18.80 -11.85 9.64
C LYS A 72 -19.54 -12.33 8.41
N PHE A 73 -18.87 -12.31 7.26
CA PHE A 73 -19.42 -12.82 6.01
C PHE A 73 -18.56 -13.99 5.51
N GLN A 74 -19.07 -15.21 5.69
CA GLN A 74 -18.40 -16.45 5.31
C GLN A 74 -16.97 -16.55 5.87
N PHE A 75 -15.96 -16.36 5.02
CA PHE A 75 -14.52 -16.47 5.30
C PHE A 75 -13.83 -15.13 5.61
N ALA A 76 -14.53 -14.00 5.46
CA ALA A 76 -13.98 -12.67 5.65
C ALA A 76 -14.82 -11.86 6.66
N THR A 77 -14.17 -10.91 7.33
CA THR A 77 -14.89 -9.87 8.07
C THR A 77 -15.06 -8.69 7.13
N VAL A 78 -16.30 -8.23 6.98
CA VAL A 78 -16.65 -7.10 6.13
C VAL A 78 -17.30 -6.00 6.98
N MET A 79 -17.39 -4.81 6.42
CA MET A 79 -18.19 -3.75 7.03
C MET A 79 -19.67 -4.09 6.87
N LYS A 80 -20.44 -4.11 7.98
CA LYS A 80 -21.89 -4.27 7.94
C LYS A 80 -22.57 -3.13 7.19
N LYS A 81 -22.00 -1.94 7.31
CA LYS A 81 -22.36 -0.75 6.54
C LYS A 81 -21.09 -0.21 5.89
N PRO A 82 -21.03 -0.05 4.56
CA PRO A 82 -19.86 0.52 3.91
C PRO A 82 -19.51 1.89 4.52
N LEU A 83 -18.25 2.09 4.92
CA LEU A 83 -17.78 3.37 5.42
C LEU A 83 -17.80 4.42 4.30
N ARG A 84 -18.24 5.63 4.62
CA ARG A 84 -18.26 6.77 3.69
C ARG A 84 -17.35 7.88 4.20
N PRO A 85 -16.02 7.75 4.09
CA PRO A 85 -15.11 8.80 4.48
C PRO A 85 -15.24 10.01 3.55
N ARG A 86 -15.07 11.21 4.09
CA ARG A 86 -14.87 12.41 3.26
C ARG A 86 -13.39 12.54 2.93
N LEU A 87 -13.05 12.33 1.66
CA LEU A 87 -11.69 12.39 1.15
C LEU A 87 -11.39 13.75 0.55
N ILE A 88 -10.30 14.38 0.99
CA ILE A 88 -9.84 15.67 0.46
C ILE A 88 -8.44 15.47 -0.12
N PRO A 89 -8.20 15.78 -1.41
CA PRO A 89 -6.86 15.69 -1.97
C PRO A 89 -5.88 16.59 -1.22
N VAL A 90 -4.77 16.01 -0.76
CA VAL A 90 -3.67 16.77 -0.19
C VAL A 90 -2.95 17.46 -1.35
N ARG A 91 -2.89 18.80 -1.30
CA ARG A 91 -2.06 19.55 -2.24
C ARG A 91 -0.61 19.33 -1.85
N HIS A 92 0.03 18.35 -2.48
CA HIS A 92 1.48 18.39 -2.61
C HIS A 92 1.79 19.62 -3.42
N ARG A 93 2.35 20.66 -2.78
CA ARG A 93 3.09 21.68 -3.52
C ARG A 93 4.20 20.90 -4.21
N HIS A 94 3.93 20.50 -5.44
CA HIS A 94 4.96 20.11 -6.36
C HIS A 94 5.84 21.35 -6.41
N GLU A 95 6.99 21.30 -5.73
CA GLU A 95 8.12 22.14 -6.06
C GLU A 95 8.40 21.82 -7.52
N ARG A 96 7.70 22.53 -8.41
CA ARG A 96 7.97 22.53 -9.83
C ARG A 96 9.20 23.42 -9.98
N SER A 97 10.33 22.96 -9.46
CA SER A 97 11.60 23.24 -10.12
C SER A 97 11.58 22.41 -11.40
N ARG A 98 10.90 22.93 -12.42
CA ARG A 98 11.18 22.60 -13.81
C ARG A 98 12.51 23.30 -14.10
N PRO A 99 13.67 22.63 -14.22
CA PRO A 99 14.67 23.19 -15.10
C PRO A 99 14.11 22.97 -16.50
N GLU A 100 13.75 24.05 -17.18
CA GLU A 100 13.62 24.03 -18.64
C GLU A 100 15.00 23.83 -19.27
N GLN A 101 15.69 22.70 -19.03
CA GLN A 101 16.93 22.37 -19.74
C GLN A 101 17.06 20.86 -19.94
N GLY A 102 16.80 20.43 -21.18
CA GLY A 102 17.52 19.37 -21.89
C GLY A 102 17.58 17.98 -21.26
N TRP A 103 16.66 17.11 -21.65
CA TRP A 103 16.94 15.66 -21.67
C TRP A 103 17.90 15.35 -22.82
N VAL A 104 19.20 15.59 -22.63
CA VAL A 104 20.25 14.89 -23.38
C VAL A 104 20.79 13.79 -22.49
N ASN A 105 20.23 12.58 -22.63
CA ASN A 105 20.85 11.38 -22.07
C ASN A 105 21.59 10.66 -23.22
N PRO A 106 22.93 10.52 -23.18
CA PRO A 106 23.72 10.14 -24.36
C PRO A 106 23.76 8.64 -24.67
N VAL A 107 23.04 7.78 -23.95
CA VAL A 107 23.30 6.32 -24.01
C VAL A 107 22.22 5.50 -24.72
N PHE A 108 21.05 6.07 -25.04
CA PHE A 108 20.02 5.32 -25.77
C PHE A 108 19.34 6.18 -26.83
N ARG A 109 19.98 6.29 -28.00
CA ARG A 109 19.34 6.80 -29.21
C ARG A 109 18.94 5.60 -30.07
N TRP A 110 17.70 5.11 -29.88
CA TRP A 110 17.03 4.34 -30.92
C TRP A 110 16.83 5.26 -32.12
N GLN A 111 17.71 5.18 -33.12
CA GLN A 111 17.42 5.74 -34.44
C GLN A 111 16.66 4.68 -35.22
N SER A 112 15.37 4.92 -35.34
CA SER A 112 14.49 4.34 -36.33
C SER A 112 15.08 4.55 -37.73
N THR A 113 15.11 3.44 -38.47
CA THR A 113 15.42 3.23 -39.88
C THR A 113 15.11 4.40 -40.81
N SER A 114 16.12 4.87 -41.55
CA SER A 114 16.04 5.35 -42.94
C SER A 114 17.45 5.56 -43.50
N ASN A 115 17.69 5.05 -44.72
CA ASN A 115 18.90 5.13 -45.55
C ASN A 115 20.00 4.09 -45.36
N ILE A 116 19.73 2.94 -45.97
CA ILE A 116 20.63 2.33 -46.96
C ILE A 116 21.21 3.44 -47.87
N LEU A 117 22.54 3.56 -47.94
CA LEU A 117 23.36 3.72 -49.15
C LEU A 117 24.80 4.13 -48.79
N ASN A 118 25.75 3.43 -49.43
CA ASN A 118 27.16 3.77 -49.67
C ASN A 118 28.23 3.22 -48.72
N PHE A 119 28.89 2.18 -49.26
CA PHE A 119 30.17 1.53 -48.96
C PHE A 119 30.19 0.47 -47.86
#